data_AF-A8Y5J7-F1
#
_entry.id   AF-A8Y5J7-F1
#
_cell.length_a   1.000
_cell.length_b   1.000
_cell.length_c   1.000
_cell.angle_alpha   90.00
_cell.angle_beta   90.00
_cell.angle_gamma   90.00
#
_symmetry.space_group_name_H-M   'P 1'
#
loop_
_entity.id
_entity.type
_entity.pdbx_description
1 polymer ?
#
loop_
_entity_poly.entity_id
_entity_poly.type
_entity_poly.pdbx_seq_one_letter_code
_entity_poly.pdbx_strand_id
1 'polypeptide(L)'
;MDPDLFLRKVSTLQAGFRGFLVRRQFQSLRAEYEAIVQEIEGDLSTLQWTGGWIPKPVFLPEPGTPRGPKRTLDPLELELTTVNHRMGAGN
;
A
#
# COMPACT_ATOMS: atom_id res chain seq x y z
N MET A 1 18.08 32.31 31.51
CA MET A 1 17.23 31.33 30.81
C MET A 1 17.47 31.55 29.33
N ASP A 2 17.93 30.53 28.61
CA ASP A 2 18.14 30.60 27.16
C ASP A 2 16.77 30.47 26.45
N PRO A 3 16.26 31.54 25.80
CA PRO A 3 14.96 31.52 25.15
C PRO A 3 14.86 30.47 24.04
N ASP A 4 15.95 30.23 23.30
CA ASP A 4 15.95 29.27 22.19
C ASP A 4 15.87 27.83 22.70
N LEU A 5 16.57 27.53 23.80
CA LEU A 5 16.45 26.24 24.47
C LEU A 5 15.03 26.00 24.99
N PHE A 6 14.41 27.03 25.56
CA PHE A 6 13.03 26.94 26.05
C PHE A 6 12.05 26.66 24.90
N LEU A 7 12.14 27.41 23.81
CA LEU A 7 11.29 27.21 22.63
C LEU A 7 11.47 25.82 22.03
N ARG A 8 12.70 25.33 21.88
CA ARG A 8 12.97 23.96 21.37
C ARG A 8 12.33 22.88 22.23
N LYS A 9 12.38 23.02 23.56
CA LYS A 9 11.74 22.08 24.51
C LYS A 9 10.22 22.09 24.35
N VAL A 10 9.62 23.28 24.27
CA VAL A 10 8.17 23.42 24.04
C VAL A 10 7.77 22.82 22.69
N SER A 11 8.52 23.10 21.62
CA SER A 11 8.24 22.52 20.29
C SER A 11 8.34 20.99 20.28
N THR A 12 9.34 20.43 20.98
CA THR A 12 9.48 18.98 21.11
C THR A 12 8.28 18.36 21.84
N LEU A 13 7.84 18.99 22.93
CA LEU A 13 6.67 18.55 23.67
C LEU A 13 5.40 18.62 22.81
N GLN A 14 5.20 19.73 22.10
CA GLN A 14 4.08 19.92 21.18
C GLN A 14 4.07 18.88 20.06
N ALA A 15 5.22 18.55 19.48
CA ALA A 15 5.33 17.51 18.47
C ALA A 15 4.94 16.14 19.03
N GLY A 16 5.33 15.83 20.27
CA GLY A 16 4.91 14.62 20.98
C GLY A 16 3.39 14.54 21.15
N PHE A 17 2.76 15.61 21.65
CA PHE A 17 1.30 15.67 21.80
C PHE A 17 0.56 15.53 20.48
N ARG A 18 0.97 16.28 19.45
CA ARG A 18 0.36 16.20 18.11
C ARG A 18 0.47 14.79 17.55
N GLY A 19 1.65 14.18 17.65
CA GLY A 19 1.86 12.80 17.20
C GLY A 19 1.03 11.78 17.99
N PHE A 20 0.87 11.96 19.30
CA PHE A 20 0.03 11.08 20.13
C PHE A 20 -1.44 11.17 19.73
N LEU A 21 -1.99 12.38 19.59
CA LEU A 21 -3.39 12.60 19.22
C LEU A 21 -3.72 11.99 17.86
N VAL A 22 -2.85 12.21 16.86
CA VAL A 22 -3.03 11.63 15.52
C VAL A 22 -3.04 10.11 15.59
N ARG A 23 -2.08 9.48 16.28
CA ARG A 23 -2.02 8.02 16.39
C ARG A 23 -3.22 7.44 17.13
N ARG A 24 -3.73 8.13 18.16
CA ARG A 24 -4.94 7.74 18.86
C ARG A 24 -6.17 7.79 17.94
N GLN A 25 -6.34 8.87 17.18
CA GLN A 25 -7.43 8.99 16.21
C GLN A 25 -7.34 7.90 15.12
N PHE A 26 -6.12 7.62 14.67
CA PHE A 26 -5.88 6.61 13.64
C PHE A 26 -6.31 5.19 14.08
N GLN A 27 -6.25 4.87 15.37
CA GLN A 27 -6.76 3.59 15.87
C GLN A 27 -8.29 3.46 15.70
N SER A 28 -9.06 4.53 15.94
CA SER A 28 -10.51 4.55 15.66
C SER A 28 -10.77 4.43 14.16
N LEU A 29 -10.06 5.26 13.38
CA LEU A 29 -10.20 5.28 11.92
C LEU A 29 -9.87 3.93 11.29
N ARG A 30 -8.88 3.21 11.83
CA ARG A 30 -8.54 1.85 11.40
C ARG A 30 -9.71 0.88 11.61
N ALA A 31 -10.35 0.91 12.77
CA ALA A 31 -11.51 0.05 13.04
C ALA A 31 -12.69 0.38 12.12
N GLU A 32 -12.95 1.67 11.88
CA GLU A 32 -13.97 2.14 10.94
C GLU A 32 -13.66 1.69 9.51
N TYR A 33 -12.40 1.79 9.08
CA TYR A 33 -11.96 1.32 7.78
C TYR A 33 -12.13 -0.20 7.62
N GLU A 34 -11.69 -0.98 8.60
CA GLU A 34 -11.85 -2.44 8.63
C GLU A 34 -13.33 -2.82 8.56
N ALA A 35 -14.22 -2.11 9.26
CA ALA A 35 -15.66 -2.37 9.18
C ALA A 35 -16.21 -2.16 7.75
N ILE A 36 -15.79 -1.10 7.05
CA ILE A 36 -16.19 -0.83 5.67
C ILE A 36 -15.65 -1.90 4.71
N VAL A 37 -14.38 -2.31 4.87
CA VAL A 37 -13.80 -3.37 4.03
C VAL A 37 -14.55 -4.69 4.25
N GLN A 38 -14.85 -5.03 5.50
CA GLN A 38 -15.61 -6.23 5.85
C GLN A 38 -17.04 -6.21 5.26
N GLU A 39 -17.68 -5.04 5.15
CA GLU A 39 -18.99 -4.88 4.51
C GLU A 39 -18.92 -5.08 2.99
N ILE A 40 -17.88 -4.55 2.35
CA ILE A 40 -17.72 -4.58 0.88
C ILE A 40 -17.20 -5.95 0.39
N GLU A 41 -16.13 -6.45 1.00
CA GLU A 41 -15.42 -7.64 0.54
C GLU A 41 -15.91 -8.92 1.24
N GLY A 42 -16.56 -8.80 2.40
CA GLY A 42 -17.03 -9.95 3.18
C GLY A 42 -15.97 -10.63 4.05
N ASP A 43 -14.71 -10.19 3.99
CA ASP A 43 -13.66 -10.57 4.94
C ASP A 43 -12.50 -9.55 4.98
N LEU A 44 -11.52 -9.79 5.86
CA LEU A 44 -10.30 -8.97 6.02
C LEU A 44 -9.01 -9.75 5.72
N SER A 45 -9.11 -10.92 5.10
CA SER A 45 -7.99 -11.87 4.94
C SER A 45 -6.86 -11.31 4.08
N THR A 46 -7.21 -10.47 3.10
CA THR A 46 -6.25 -9.78 2.22
C THR A 46 -5.79 -8.45 2.78
N LEU A 47 -6.46 -7.89 3.79
CA LEU A 47 -6.11 -6.58 4.35
C LEU A 47 -4.98 -6.70 5.38
N GLN A 48 -3.87 -6.00 5.13
CA GLN A 48 -2.77 -5.84 6.08
C GLN A 48 -2.47 -4.37 6.36
N TRP A 49 -1.80 -4.12 7.47
CA TRP A 49 -1.36 -2.79 7.88
C TRP A 49 0.16 -2.71 7.95
N THR A 50 0.73 -1.63 7.42
CA THR A 50 2.18 -1.41 7.50
C THR A 50 2.63 -1.16 8.95
N GLY A 51 3.81 -1.68 9.32
CA GLY A 51 4.41 -1.56 10.66
C GLY A 51 5.08 -0.21 10.99
N GLY A 52 4.64 0.89 10.39
CA GLY A 52 5.25 2.23 10.55
C GLY A 52 4.61 3.10 11.63
N TRP A 53 5.13 4.32 11.81
CA TRP A 53 4.59 5.31 12.76
C TRP A 53 3.15 5.75 12.46
N ILE A 54 2.74 5.63 11.20
CA ILE A 54 1.36 5.80 10.71
C ILE A 54 1.08 4.54 9.89
N PRO A 55 0.26 3.60 10.40
CA PRO A 55 -0.11 2.41 9.66
C PRO A 55 -0.84 2.79 8.37
N LYS A 56 -0.63 2.04 7.30
CA LYS A 56 -1.35 2.21 6.03
C LYS A 56 -1.98 0.87 5.63
N PRO A 57 -3.23 0.86 5.14
CA PRO A 57 -3.84 -0.36 4.65
C PRO A 57 -3.19 -0.79 3.33
N VAL A 58 -2.96 -2.09 3.17
CA VAL A 58 -2.43 -2.73 1.97
C VAL A 58 -3.22 -4.00 1.73
N PHE A 59 -3.79 -4.15 0.54
CA PHE A 59 -4.43 -5.39 0.12
C PHE A 59 -3.40 -6.31 -0.52
N LEU A 60 -3.30 -7.53 -0.01
CA LEU A 60 -2.48 -8.59 -0.59
C LEU A 60 -3.32 -9.46 -1.52
N PRO A 61 -2.69 -10.17 -2.47
CA PRO A 61 -3.38 -11.19 -3.24
C PRO A 61 -3.94 -12.29 -2.33
N GLU A 62 -5.08 -12.87 -2.71
CA GLU A 62 -5.68 -13.99 -2.00
C GLU A 62 -4.68 -15.14 -1.83
N PRO A 63 -4.60 -15.76 -0.64
CA PRO A 63 -3.73 -16.90 -0.42
C PRO A 63 -4.15 -18.05 -1.35
N GLY A 64 -3.27 -18.39 -2.30
CA GLY A 64 -3.51 -19.43 -3.30
C GLY A 64 -3.75 -18.90 -4.71
N THR A 65 -3.87 -17.59 -4.93
CA THR A 65 -3.71 -17.06 -6.29
C THR A 65 -2.23 -17.18 -6.66
N PRO A 66 -1.86 -17.93 -7.72
CA PRO A 66 -0.50 -17.92 -8.20
C PRO A 66 -0.16 -16.47 -8.53
N ARG A 67 0.96 -15.96 -7.99
CA ARG A 67 1.57 -14.72 -8.48
C ARG A 67 1.63 -14.87 -9.99
N GLY A 68 0.83 -14.07 -10.71
CA GLY A 68 0.71 -14.16 -12.16
C GLY A 68 2.10 -14.25 -12.80
N PRO A 69 2.22 -14.94 -13.94
CA PRO A 69 3.52 -15.33 -14.48
C PRO A 69 4.46 -14.13 -14.48
N LYS A 70 5.63 -14.26 -13.85
CA LYS A 70 6.77 -13.40 -14.19
C LYS A 70 6.89 -13.55 -15.69
N ARG A 71 6.58 -12.50 -16.47
CA ARG A 71 6.69 -12.50 -17.93
C ARG A 71 8.09 -12.96 -18.30
N THR A 72 8.22 -14.26 -18.49
CA THR A 72 9.32 -14.92 -19.15
C THR A 72 8.63 -15.30 -20.42
N LEU A 73 8.75 -14.45 -21.44
CA LEU A 73 8.11 -14.70 -22.73
C LEU A 73 8.52 -16.10 -23.18
N ASP A 74 7.53 -16.97 -23.29
CA ASP A 74 7.67 -18.32 -23.78
C ASP A 74 8.32 -18.25 -25.17
N PRO A 75 9.34 -19.09 -25.49
CA PRO A 75 10.01 -19.03 -26.80
C PRO A 75 9.06 -19.19 -28.01
N LEU A 76 7.84 -19.71 -27.78
CA LEU A 76 6.82 -19.91 -28.81
C LEU A 76 5.93 -18.68 -29.04
N GLU A 77 5.86 -17.72 -28.11
CA GLU A 77 5.16 -16.45 -28.33
C GLU A 77 6.02 -15.43 -29.11
N LEU A 78 7.34 -15.58 -29.10
CA LEU A 78 8.26 -14.75 -29.91
C LEU A 78 8.11 -15.00 -31.43
N GLU A 79 7.71 -16.21 -31.82
CA GLU A 79 7.48 -16.57 -33.22
C GLU A 79 6.18 -15.94 -33.76
N LEU A 80 5.13 -15.85 -32.95
CA LEU A 80 3.84 -15.28 -33.36
C LEU A 80 3.91 -13.75 -33.56
N THR A 81 4.76 -13.05 -32.81
CA THR A 81 4.98 -11.61 -32.99
C THR A 81 5.86 -11.30 -34.20
N THR A 82 6.81 -12.17 -34.53
CA THR A 82 7.67 -12.05 -35.72
C THR A 82 6.91 -12.35 -37.02
N VAL A 83 6.01 -13.35 -37.00
CA VAL A 83 5.17 -13.69 -38.15
C VAL A 83 4.16 -12.57 -38.47
N ASN A 84 3.56 -11.95 -37.45
CA ASN A 84 2.60 -10.87 -37.65
C ASN A 84 3.24 -9.58 -38.20
N HIS A 85 4.53 -9.33 -37.94
CA HIS A 85 5.21 -8.18 -38.55
C HIS A 85 5.58 -8.39 -40.03
N ARG A 86 5.75 -9.66 -40.47
CA ARG A 86 6.02 -10.02 -41.88
C ARG A 86 4.78 -10.03 -42.77
N MET A 87 3.58 -10.18 -42.23
CA MET A 87 2.33 -10.14 -43.02
C MET A 87 1.73 -8.73 -43.18
N GLY A 88 2.23 -7.72 -42.47
CA GLY A 88 1.69 -6.35 -42.49
C GLY A 88 2.36 -5.36 -43.46
N ALA A 89 3.23 -5.82 -44.38
CA ALA A 89 3.87 -4.98 -45.39
C ALA A 89 3.51 -5.50 -46.78
N GLY A 90 2.27 -5.28 -47.20
CA GLY A 90 1.82 -5.71 -48.52
C GLY A 90 0.31 -5.61 -48.72
N ASN A 91 -0.24 -4.40 -48.62
CA ASN A 91 -1.26 -3.91 -49.56
C ASN A 91 -1.33 -2.38 -49.49
#